data_AF-A0A7N5JEB9-F1
#
_entry.id   AF-A0A7N5JEB9-F1
#
_cell.length_a   1.000
_cell.length_b   1.000
_cell.length_c   1.000
_cell.angle_alpha   90.00
_cell.angle_beta   90.00
_cell.angle_gamma   90.00
#
_symmetry.space_group_name_H-M   'P 1'
#
loop_
_entity.id
_entity.type
_entity.pdbx_description
1 polymer ?
#
loop_
_entity_poly.entity_id
_entity_poly.type
_entity_poly.pdbx_seq_one_letter_code
_entity_poly.pdbx_strand_id
1 'polypeptide(L)'
;MSNMEKHLFNLKFAAKELSRSAKKCDKEEKAEKAKIKKAIQKGNMEVARIHAENAIRQKNQAVNFLRMSARVDAVAARVQTAVTMGKVTKSMAGVVKSMDATLKTMNLEKISALMDKFEHQFETLDVQTQQMEDTMSSTTTLTTPQNQVDMLLQEMADEAGLDLNMELPQGQTGSVGTSVASAEQDELSQRLARLRDQLPGENRQRQFGGLHTHRPGM
;
A
#
# COMPACT_ATOMS: atom_id res chain seq x y z
N MET A 1 -26.36 -26.53 4.68
CA MET A 1 -25.11 -27.24 4.37
C MET A 1 -25.32 -28.09 3.13
N SER A 2 -24.46 -27.97 2.13
CA SER A 2 -24.44 -28.91 1.00
C SER A 2 -24.08 -30.31 1.51
N ASN A 3 -24.57 -31.37 0.86
CA ASN A 3 -24.22 -32.75 1.21
C ASN A 3 -22.69 -32.96 1.27
N MET A 4 -21.94 -32.28 0.38
CA MET A 4 -20.48 -32.33 0.36
C MET A 4 -19.83 -31.70 1.60
N GLU A 5 -20.43 -30.65 2.18
CA GLU A 5 -19.94 -30.05 3.44
C GLU A 5 -20.17 -30.99 4.63
N LYS A 6 -21.30 -31.71 4.65
CA LYS A 6 -21.60 -32.72 5.67
C LYS A 6 -20.62 -33.89 5.61
N HIS A 7 -20.34 -34.40 4.39
CA HIS A 7 -19.34 -35.47 4.21
C HIS A 7 -17.94 -35.00 4.56
N LEU A 8 -17.57 -33.76 4.23
CA LEU A 8 -16.30 -33.17 4.63
C LEU A 8 -16.14 -33.08 6.15
N PHE A 9 -17.19 -32.67 6.87
CA PHE A 9 -17.20 -32.69 8.32
C PHE A 9 -16.97 -34.10 8.87
N ASN A 10 -17.72 -35.09 8.36
CA ASN A 10 -17.57 -36.48 8.78
C ASN A 10 -16.16 -37.02 8.52
N LEU A 11 -15.53 -36.68 7.39
CA LEU A 11 -14.15 -37.08 7.09
C LEU A 11 -13.14 -36.46 8.06
N LYS A 12 -13.25 -35.16 8.35
CA LYS A 12 -12.39 -34.48 9.35
C LYS A 12 -12.58 -35.08 10.75
N PHE A 13 -13.82 -35.39 11.11
CA PHE A 13 -14.15 -36.04 12.37
C PHE A 13 -13.53 -37.44 12.46
N ALA A 14 -13.72 -38.28 11.44
CA ALA A 14 -13.15 -39.61 11.37
C ALA A 14 -11.61 -39.59 11.41
N ALA A 15 -10.96 -38.65 10.70
CA ALA A 15 -9.51 -38.50 10.76
C ALA A 15 -9.02 -38.20 12.20
N LYS A 16 -9.73 -37.33 12.92
CA LYS A 16 -9.42 -36.97 14.31
C LYS A 16 -9.72 -38.12 15.28
N GLU A 17 -10.79 -38.87 15.05
CA GLU A 17 -11.13 -40.06 15.82
C GLU A 17 -10.05 -41.14 15.68
N LEU A 18 -9.60 -41.42 14.45
CA LEU A 18 -8.49 -42.34 14.18
C LEU A 18 -7.19 -41.89 14.84
N SER A 19 -6.89 -40.59 14.84
CA SER A 19 -5.72 -40.04 15.56
C SER A 19 -5.82 -40.25 17.08
N ARG A 20 -7.02 -40.09 17.66
CA ARG A 20 -7.27 -40.38 19.08
C ARG A 20 -7.13 -41.86 19.40
N SER A 21 -7.66 -42.74 18.54
CA SER A 21 -7.51 -44.19 18.67
C SER A 21 -6.04 -44.62 18.60
N ALA A 22 -5.24 -44.03 17.70
CA ALA A 22 -3.80 -44.25 17.65
C ALA A 22 -3.11 -43.89 18.98
N LYS A 23 -3.41 -42.71 19.54
CA LYS A 23 -2.87 -42.28 20.84
C LYS A 23 -3.31 -43.19 22.00
N LYS A 24 -4.53 -43.72 21.93
CA LYS A 24 -5.04 -44.69 22.92
C LYS A 24 -4.26 -46.00 22.86
N CYS A 25 -4.06 -46.55 21.66
CA CYS A 25 -3.23 -47.74 21.45
C CYS A 25 -1.79 -47.53 21.94
N ASP A 26 -1.17 -46.38 21.69
CA ASP A 26 0.17 -46.03 22.22
C ASP A 26 0.21 -46.00 23.75
N LYS A 27 -0.85 -45.49 24.40
CA LYS A 27 -0.94 -45.49 25.87
C LYS A 27 -1.09 -46.91 26.41
N GLU A 28 -1.90 -47.73 25.75
CA GLU A 28 -2.09 -49.14 26.10
C GLU A 28 -0.80 -49.95 25.88
N GLU A 29 -0.04 -49.68 24.83
CA GLU A 29 1.29 -50.29 24.58
C GLU A 29 2.26 -50.03 25.72
N LYS A 30 2.33 -48.79 26.21
CA LYS A 30 3.16 -48.42 27.38
C LYS A 30 2.70 -49.12 28.65
N ALA A 31 1.39 -49.25 28.85
CA ALA A 31 0.82 -49.96 29.99
C ALA A 31 1.16 -51.46 29.94
N GLU A 32 1.05 -52.10 28.78
CA GLU A 32 1.43 -53.49 28.58
C GLU A 32 2.92 -53.71 28.83
N LYS A 33 3.80 -52.81 28.32
CA LYS A 33 5.24 -52.85 28.63
C LYS A 33 5.54 -52.78 30.14
N ALA A 34 4.80 -51.98 30.89
CA ALA A 34 4.94 -51.92 32.35
C ALA A 34 4.51 -53.24 33.01
N LYS A 35 3.47 -53.90 32.50
CA LYS A 35 3.03 -55.23 32.97
C LYS A 35 4.05 -56.32 32.66
N ILE A 36 4.70 -56.28 31.49
CA ILE A 36 5.80 -57.20 31.12
C ILE A 36 6.90 -57.13 32.18
N LYS A 37 7.37 -55.92 32.52
CA LYS A 37 8.43 -55.75 33.55
C LYS A 37 8.04 -56.37 34.89
N LYS A 38 6.79 -56.15 35.32
CA LYS A 38 6.26 -56.73 36.57
C LYS A 38 6.13 -58.26 36.50
N ALA A 39 5.73 -58.82 35.35
CA ALA A 39 5.62 -60.26 35.17
C ALA A 39 6.99 -60.96 35.19
N ILE A 40 8.00 -60.34 34.57
CA ILE A 40 9.39 -60.82 34.57
C ILE A 40 9.95 -60.83 36.01
N GLN A 41 9.73 -59.76 36.78
CA GLN A 41 10.19 -59.69 38.18
C GLN A 41 9.57 -60.79 39.06
N LYS A 42 8.37 -61.25 38.73
CA LYS A 42 7.68 -62.34 39.43
C LYS A 42 8.08 -63.73 38.94
N GLY A 43 8.93 -63.84 37.91
CA GLY A 43 9.31 -65.12 37.30
C GLY A 43 8.27 -65.72 36.35
N ASN A 44 7.17 -65.03 36.07
CA ASN A 44 6.06 -65.56 35.25
C ASN A 44 6.30 -65.27 33.75
N MET A 45 7.17 -66.08 33.13
CA MET A 45 7.58 -65.94 31.71
C MET A 45 6.42 -66.09 30.72
N GLU A 46 5.44 -66.96 30.98
CA GLU A 46 4.27 -67.13 30.10
C GLU A 46 3.38 -65.88 30.06
N VAL A 47 3.12 -65.29 31.23
CA VAL A 47 2.34 -64.05 31.35
C VAL A 47 3.09 -62.87 30.72
N ALA A 48 4.42 -62.83 30.86
CA ALA A 48 5.25 -61.83 30.20
C ALA A 48 5.18 -61.93 28.66
N ARG A 49 5.14 -63.15 28.10
CA ARG A 49 4.98 -63.38 26.65
C ARG A 49 3.64 -62.86 26.13
N ILE A 50 2.53 -63.14 26.83
CA ILE A 50 1.19 -62.65 26.45
C ILE A 50 1.15 -61.11 26.46
N HIS A 51 1.71 -60.47 27.48
CA HIS A 51 1.77 -59.00 27.54
C HIS A 51 2.69 -58.42 26.45
N ALA A 52 3.75 -59.12 26.06
CA ALA A 52 4.62 -58.73 24.95
C ALA A 52 3.90 -58.78 23.60
N GLU A 53 3.16 -59.85 23.32
CA GLU A 53 2.34 -59.97 22.12
C GLU A 53 1.28 -58.85 22.05
N ASN A 54 0.62 -58.57 23.18
CA ASN A 54 -0.32 -57.47 23.27
C ASN A 54 0.33 -56.10 23.01
N ALA A 55 1.53 -55.85 23.56
CA ALA A 55 2.26 -54.61 23.29
C ALA A 55 2.60 -54.45 21.81
N ILE A 56 3.07 -55.52 21.14
CA ILE A 56 3.39 -55.49 19.70
C ILE A 56 2.12 -55.25 18.88
N ARG A 57 1.01 -55.93 19.22
CA ARG A 57 -0.28 -55.74 18.56
C ARG A 57 -0.74 -54.28 18.67
N GLN A 58 -0.67 -53.69 19.86
CA GLN A 58 -1.07 -52.30 20.09
C GLN A 58 -0.19 -51.31 19.34
N LYS A 59 1.13 -51.53 19.31
CA LYS A 59 2.05 -50.74 18.48
C LYS A 59 1.67 -50.77 16.99
N ASN A 60 1.39 -51.95 16.46
CA ASN A 60 1.01 -52.10 15.05
C ASN A 60 -0.36 -51.45 14.76
N GLN A 61 -1.33 -51.58 15.66
CA GLN A 61 -2.61 -50.91 15.55
C GLN A 61 -2.48 -49.39 15.60
N ALA A 62 -1.64 -48.84 16.48
CA ALA A 62 -1.36 -47.41 16.56
C ALA A 62 -0.80 -46.86 15.24
N VAL A 63 0.19 -47.54 14.66
CA VAL A 63 0.77 -47.15 13.36
C VAL A 63 -0.27 -47.22 12.24
N ASN A 64 -1.12 -48.27 12.23
CA ASN A 64 -2.15 -48.41 11.21
C ASN A 64 -3.22 -47.32 11.31
N PHE A 65 -3.70 -47.01 12.52
CA PHE A 65 -4.64 -45.92 12.75
C PHE A 65 -4.04 -44.56 12.38
N LEU A 66 -2.77 -44.31 12.71
CA LEU A 66 -2.09 -43.08 12.34
C LEU A 66 -1.97 -42.94 10.82
N ARG A 67 -1.62 -44.02 10.12
CA ARG A 67 -1.54 -44.06 8.65
C ARG A 67 -2.91 -43.81 8.02
N MET A 68 -3.97 -44.44 8.52
CA MET A 68 -5.33 -44.19 8.05
C MET A 68 -5.77 -42.76 8.34
N SER A 69 -5.50 -42.22 9.53
CA SER A 69 -5.79 -40.83 9.90
C SER A 69 -5.16 -39.85 8.91
N ALA A 70 -3.87 -40.01 8.60
CA ALA A 70 -3.17 -39.15 7.63
C ALA A 70 -3.78 -39.24 6.22
N ARG A 71 -4.16 -40.45 5.77
CA ARG A 71 -4.82 -40.63 4.47
C ARG A 71 -6.20 -39.98 4.42
N VAL A 72 -7.02 -40.15 5.46
CA VAL A 72 -8.35 -39.54 5.54
C VAL A 72 -8.25 -38.03 5.62
N ASP A 73 -7.29 -37.50 6.37
CA ASP A 73 -7.05 -36.05 6.47
C ASP A 73 -6.62 -35.45 5.12
N ALA A 74 -5.74 -36.13 4.37
CA ALA A 74 -5.37 -35.72 3.02
C ALA A 74 -6.57 -35.70 2.06
N VAL A 75 -7.46 -36.70 2.14
CA VAL A 75 -8.70 -36.72 1.36
C VAL A 75 -9.63 -35.59 1.80
N ALA A 76 -9.80 -35.35 3.09
CA ALA A 76 -10.60 -34.26 3.62
C ALA A 76 -10.08 -32.89 3.14
N ALA A 77 -8.76 -32.69 3.09
CA ALA A 77 -8.16 -31.46 2.56
C ALA A 77 -8.52 -31.25 1.07
N ARG A 78 -8.42 -32.29 0.24
CA ARG A 78 -8.83 -32.21 -1.17
C ARG A 78 -10.31 -31.91 -1.34
N VAL A 79 -11.17 -32.53 -0.54
CA VAL A 79 -12.61 -32.27 -0.55
C VAL A 79 -12.91 -30.84 -0.08
N GLN A 80 -12.20 -30.33 0.92
CA GLN A 80 -12.31 -28.93 1.36
C GLN A 80 -12.00 -27.96 0.20
N THR A 81 -10.91 -28.21 -0.53
CA THR A 81 -10.56 -27.41 -1.71
C THR A 81 -11.66 -27.47 -2.76
N ALA A 82 -12.19 -28.65 -3.06
CA ALA A 82 -13.27 -28.81 -4.03
C ALA A 82 -14.56 -28.07 -3.61
N VAL A 83 -14.93 -28.13 -2.32
CA VAL A 83 -16.07 -27.39 -1.78
C VAL A 83 -15.87 -25.88 -1.90
N THR A 84 -14.69 -25.38 -1.53
CA THR A 84 -14.37 -23.94 -1.62
C THR A 84 -14.37 -23.49 -3.08
N MET A 85 -13.74 -24.26 -3.97
CA MET A 85 -13.71 -23.95 -5.40
C MET A 85 -15.14 -23.96 -5.99
N GLY A 86 -15.97 -24.93 -5.62
CA GLY A 86 -17.38 -24.96 -6.04
C GLY A 86 -18.17 -23.73 -5.59
N LYS A 87 -17.90 -23.19 -4.39
CA LYS A 87 -18.48 -21.92 -3.92
C LYS A 87 -18.01 -20.74 -4.77
N VAL A 88 -16.71 -20.67 -5.06
CA VAL A 88 -16.14 -19.62 -5.93
C VAL A 88 -16.76 -19.69 -7.33
N THR A 89 -16.81 -20.87 -7.95
CA THR A 89 -17.45 -21.07 -9.26
C THR A 89 -18.91 -20.64 -9.25
N LYS A 90 -19.67 -20.97 -8.20
CA LYS A 90 -21.07 -20.55 -8.07
C LYS A 90 -21.21 -19.02 -7.95
N SER A 91 -20.35 -18.38 -7.15
CA SER A 91 -20.33 -16.92 -7.03
C SER A 91 -19.96 -16.25 -8.36
N MET A 92 -18.92 -16.75 -9.05
CA MET A 92 -18.52 -16.24 -10.37
C MET A 92 -19.63 -16.41 -11.40
N ALA A 93 -20.34 -17.56 -11.41
CA ALA A 93 -21.48 -17.75 -12.30
C ALA A 93 -22.62 -16.77 -12.02
N GLY A 94 -22.84 -16.40 -10.74
CA GLY A 94 -23.78 -15.34 -10.36
C GLY A 94 -23.34 -13.98 -10.89
N VAL A 95 -22.07 -13.62 -10.72
CA VAL A 95 -21.49 -12.35 -11.21
C VAL A 95 -21.57 -12.26 -12.73
N VAL A 96 -21.20 -13.31 -13.45
CA VAL A 96 -21.27 -13.36 -14.92
C VAL A 96 -22.71 -13.19 -15.39
N LYS A 97 -23.69 -13.84 -14.75
CA LYS A 97 -25.12 -13.63 -15.07
C LYS A 97 -25.58 -12.20 -14.80
N SER A 98 -25.19 -11.60 -13.67
CA SER A 98 -25.54 -10.20 -13.40
C SER A 98 -24.88 -9.25 -14.39
N MET A 99 -23.63 -9.50 -14.76
CA MET A 99 -22.89 -8.70 -15.74
C MET A 99 -23.53 -8.81 -17.12
N ASP A 100 -23.93 -10.01 -17.56
CA ASP A 100 -24.66 -10.22 -18.82
C ASP A 100 -25.99 -9.44 -18.84
N ALA A 101 -26.76 -9.50 -17.75
CA ALA A 101 -28.00 -8.73 -17.61
C ALA A 101 -27.76 -7.20 -17.62
N THR A 102 -26.71 -6.72 -16.93
CA THR A 102 -26.34 -5.30 -16.94
C THR A 102 -25.86 -4.86 -18.31
N LEU A 103 -25.00 -5.62 -18.99
CA LEU A 103 -24.53 -5.31 -20.34
C LEU A 103 -25.68 -5.26 -21.35
N LYS A 104 -26.71 -6.09 -21.17
CA LYS A 104 -27.91 -6.07 -22.00
C LYS A 104 -28.79 -4.81 -21.80
N THR A 105 -28.63 -4.10 -20.68
CA THR A 105 -29.36 -2.85 -20.37
C THR A 105 -28.50 -1.59 -20.52
N MET A 106 -27.18 -1.74 -20.48
CA MET A 106 -26.16 -0.75 -20.83
C MET A 106 -25.89 -0.77 -22.33
N ASN A 107 -26.81 -0.19 -23.09
CA ASN A 107 -26.65 0.03 -24.53
C ASN A 107 -25.41 0.91 -24.77
N LEU A 108 -24.63 0.63 -25.83
CA LEU A 108 -23.47 1.44 -26.22
C LEU A 108 -23.78 2.95 -26.29
N GLU A 109 -25.00 3.32 -26.67
CA GLU A 109 -25.48 4.71 -26.70
C GLU A 109 -25.48 5.39 -25.31
N LYS A 110 -25.85 4.66 -24.25
CA LYS A 110 -25.80 5.19 -22.87
C LYS A 110 -24.38 5.31 -22.36
N ILE A 111 -23.48 4.43 -22.80
CA ILE A 111 -22.05 4.51 -22.48
C ILE A 111 -21.43 5.72 -23.20
N SER A 112 -21.75 5.94 -24.48
CA SER A 112 -21.33 7.14 -25.22
C SER A 112 -21.81 8.41 -24.52
N ALA A 113 -23.09 8.50 -24.18
CA ALA A 113 -23.64 9.66 -23.46
C ALA A 113 -23.04 9.86 -22.06
N LEU A 114 -22.61 8.79 -21.40
CA LEU A 114 -21.93 8.88 -20.10
C LEU A 114 -20.48 9.34 -20.26
N MET A 115 -19.77 8.92 -21.32
CA MET A 115 -18.42 9.40 -21.61
C MET A 115 -18.42 10.89 -21.97
N ASP A 116 -19.37 11.34 -22.80
CA ASP A 116 -19.53 12.78 -23.13
C ASP A 116 -19.80 13.61 -21.86
N LYS A 117 -20.62 13.09 -20.95
CA LYS A 117 -20.92 13.76 -19.67
C LYS A 117 -19.73 13.73 -18.71
N PHE A 118 -18.92 12.67 -18.73
CA PHE A 118 -17.69 12.58 -17.94
C PHE A 118 -16.66 13.60 -18.42
N GLU A 119 -16.45 13.73 -19.72
CA GLU A 119 -15.54 14.72 -20.33
C GLU A 119 -15.96 16.14 -19.94
N HIS A 120 -17.25 16.47 -20.06
CA HIS A 120 -17.76 17.78 -19.65
C HIS A 120 -17.61 18.06 -18.14
N GLN A 121 -17.80 17.04 -17.30
CA GLN A 121 -17.58 17.18 -15.85
C GLN A 121 -16.10 17.32 -15.49
N PHE A 122 -15.21 16.63 -16.21
CA PHE A 122 -13.77 16.72 -15.97
C PHE A 122 -13.21 18.06 -16.44
N GLU A 123 -13.65 18.57 -17.59
CA GLU A 123 -13.33 19.91 -18.09
C GLU A 123 -13.81 20.99 -17.10
N THR A 124 -15.02 20.85 -16.56
CA THR A 124 -15.53 21.77 -15.53
C THR A 124 -14.69 21.73 -14.26
N LEU A 125 -14.24 20.55 -13.83
CA LEU A 125 -13.39 20.38 -12.65
C LEU A 125 -12.01 21.00 -12.87
N ASP A 126 -11.42 20.82 -14.05
CA ASP A 126 -10.12 21.40 -14.40
C ASP A 126 -10.19 22.94 -14.40
N VAL A 127 -11.22 23.51 -15.04
CA VAL A 127 -11.48 24.96 -14.99
C VAL A 127 -11.71 25.43 -13.55
N GLN A 128 -12.46 24.68 -12.74
CA GLN A 128 -12.70 25.05 -11.34
C GLN A 128 -11.44 24.98 -10.49
N THR A 129 -10.57 23.99 -10.72
CA THR A 129 -9.27 23.86 -10.04
C THR A 129 -8.35 25.00 -10.44
N GLN A 130 -8.26 25.32 -11.73
CA GLN A 130 -7.46 26.45 -12.22
C GLN A 130 -7.96 27.77 -11.63
N GLN A 131 -9.28 28.01 -11.61
CA GLN A 131 -9.86 29.22 -11.01
C GLN A 131 -9.63 29.27 -9.49
N MET A 132 -9.68 28.12 -8.81
CA MET A 132 -9.37 28.03 -7.39
C MET A 132 -7.88 28.31 -7.13
N GLU A 133 -6.98 27.75 -7.93
CA GLU A 133 -5.54 27.98 -7.84
C GLU A 133 -5.18 29.43 -8.14
N ASP A 134 -5.78 30.06 -9.17
CA ASP A 134 -5.59 31.48 -9.48
C ASP A 134 -6.10 32.37 -8.33
N THR A 135 -7.24 32.04 -7.73
CA THR A 135 -7.81 32.78 -6.59
C THR A 135 -6.99 32.60 -5.31
N MET A 136 -6.53 31.37 -5.04
CA MET A 136 -5.68 31.06 -3.90
C MET A 136 -4.28 31.67 -4.07
N SER A 137 -3.67 31.59 -5.25
CA SER A 137 -2.39 32.24 -5.57
C SER A 137 -2.48 33.75 -5.37
N SER A 138 -3.54 34.38 -5.87
CA SER A 138 -3.80 35.82 -5.65
C SER A 138 -3.96 36.18 -4.16
N THR A 139 -4.57 35.31 -3.35
CA THR A 139 -4.75 35.52 -1.90
C THR A 139 -3.46 35.28 -1.12
N THR A 140 -2.68 34.26 -1.51
CA THR A 140 -1.47 33.81 -0.80
C THR A 140 -0.24 34.66 -1.15
N THR A 141 -0.25 35.37 -2.28
CA THR A 141 0.80 36.34 -2.66
C THR A 141 1.05 37.40 -1.59
N LEU A 142 0.02 37.75 -0.77
CA LEU A 142 0.15 38.73 0.31
C LEU A 142 0.80 38.16 1.58
N THR A 143 0.63 36.86 1.85
CA THR A 143 1.14 36.19 3.05
C THR A 143 2.42 35.42 2.82
N THR A 144 2.74 35.08 1.56
CA THR A 144 3.95 34.36 1.15
C THR A 144 4.59 35.12 -0.03
N PRO A 145 5.34 36.20 0.21
CA PRO A 145 5.98 36.97 -0.84
C PRO A 145 7.02 36.12 -1.59
N GLN A 146 6.99 36.14 -2.93
CA GLN A 146 7.89 35.35 -3.77
C GLN A 146 9.38 35.53 -3.39
N ASN A 147 9.78 36.77 -3.10
CA ASN A 147 11.13 37.11 -2.64
C ASN A 147 11.58 36.33 -1.39
N GLN A 148 10.67 36.10 -0.43
CA GLN A 148 11.01 35.37 0.80
C GLN A 148 11.19 33.88 0.54
N VAL A 149 10.41 33.32 -0.38
CA VAL A 149 10.56 31.92 -0.82
C VAL A 149 11.87 31.75 -1.61
N ASP A 150 12.18 32.68 -2.51
CA ASP A 150 13.41 32.64 -3.31
C ASP A 150 14.66 32.77 -2.43
N MET A 151 14.64 33.65 -1.41
CA MET A 151 15.74 33.76 -0.45
C MET A 151 15.91 32.49 0.39
N LEU A 152 14.82 31.89 0.88
CA LEU A 152 14.89 30.64 1.63
C LEU A 152 15.39 29.48 0.75
N LEU A 153 14.98 29.43 -0.51
CA LEU A 153 15.45 28.39 -1.44
C LEU A 153 16.94 28.56 -1.74
N GLN A 154 17.44 29.79 -1.86
CA GLN A 154 18.87 30.08 -1.99
C GLN A 154 19.65 29.71 -0.73
N GLU A 155 19.13 30.03 0.46
CA GLU A 155 19.74 29.67 1.75
C GLU A 155 19.84 28.15 1.92
N MET A 156 18.77 27.41 1.59
CA MET A 156 18.77 25.95 1.63
C MET A 156 19.67 25.32 0.55
N ALA A 157 19.78 25.96 -0.63
CA ALA A 157 20.69 25.54 -1.68
C ALA A 157 22.16 25.76 -1.30
N ASP A 158 22.46 26.87 -0.62
CA ASP A 158 23.77 27.17 -0.07
C ASP A 158 24.12 26.22 1.10
N GLU A 159 23.16 25.90 1.99
CA GLU A 159 23.33 24.86 3.02
C GLU A 159 23.61 23.48 2.41
N ALA A 160 22.85 23.06 1.40
CA ALA A 160 23.09 21.80 0.71
C ALA A 160 24.43 21.79 -0.06
N GLY A 161 24.85 22.94 -0.61
CA GLY A 161 26.15 23.13 -1.24
C GLY A 161 27.33 23.13 -0.25
N LEU A 162 27.11 23.59 0.98
CA LEU A 162 28.05 23.52 2.09
C LEU A 162 28.17 22.11 2.66
N ASP A 163 27.10 21.33 2.69
CA ASP A 163 27.09 19.93 3.13
C ASP A 163 27.89 19.03 2.15
N LEU A 164 27.74 19.25 0.84
CA LEU A 164 28.56 18.62 -0.20
C LEU A 164 30.06 18.96 -0.08
N ASN A 165 30.40 20.14 0.46
CA ASN A 165 31.78 20.56 0.70
C ASN A 165 32.34 20.07 2.05
N MET A 166 31.49 19.61 2.98
CA MET A 166 31.88 18.97 4.23
C MET A 166 32.12 17.45 4.09
N GLU A 167 31.52 16.78 3.09
CA GLU A 167 31.71 15.34 2.82
C GLU A 167 32.95 14.98 1.99
N LEU A 168 33.75 15.97 1.54
CA LEU A 168 35.03 15.73 0.85
C LEU A 168 36.22 15.92 1.82
N PRO A 169 37.15 14.95 1.92
CA PRO A 169 38.24 15.00 2.89
C PRO A 169 39.19 16.17 2.59
N GLN A 170 39.64 16.86 3.66
CA GLN A 170 40.56 18.00 3.61
C GLN A 170 41.73 17.77 2.65
N GLY A 171 41.64 18.39 1.48
CA GLY A 171 42.72 18.51 0.51
C GLY A 171 42.92 19.98 0.15
N GLN A 172 43.98 20.55 0.71
CA GLN A 172 44.58 21.85 0.38
C GLN A 172 43.76 23.13 0.68
N THR A 173 44.31 23.89 1.62
CA THR A 173 44.14 25.34 1.74
C THR A 173 44.39 26.04 0.40
N GLY A 174 43.34 26.65 -0.16
CA GLY A 174 43.43 27.56 -1.29
C GLY A 174 42.29 28.58 -1.22
N SER A 175 42.62 29.80 -0.79
CA SER A 175 41.75 30.98 -0.82
C SER A 175 41.28 31.27 -2.25
N VAL A 176 40.03 30.91 -2.60
CA VAL A 176 39.26 31.40 -3.76
C VAL A 176 37.79 31.05 -3.48
N GLY A 177 36.77 31.91 -3.48
CA GLY A 177 36.63 33.34 -3.69
C GLY A 177 35.17 33.71 -3.34
N THR A 178 34.94 34.21 -2.14
CA THR A 178 33.61 34.72 -1.69
C THR A 178 33.33 36.13 -2.23
N SER A 179 34.09 36.59 -3.22
CA SER A 179 34.01 37.95 -3.76
C SER A 179 33.22 38.07 -5.07
N VAL A 180 32.70 36.97 -5.65
CA VAL A 180 32.06 37.02 -6.99
C VAL A 180 30.53 37.17 -6.89
N ALA A 181 29.85 36.40 -6.03
CA ALA A 181 28.38 36.44 -5.95
C ALA A 181 27.82 37.77 -5.38
N SER A 182 28.50 38.35 -4.38
CA SER A 182 28.11 39.66 -3.84
C SER A 182 28.42 40.80 -4.82
N ALA A 183 29.47 40.67 -5.64
CA ALA A 183 29.84 41.68 -6.62
C ALA A 183 28.82 41.73 -7.78
N GLU A 184 28.30 40.58 -8.23
CA GLU A 184 27.30 40.52 -9.31
C GLU A 184 25.93 41.06 -8.86
N GLN A 185 25.51 40.80 -7.61
CA GLN A 185 24.28 41.36 -7.06
C GLN A 185 24.39 42.88 -6.83
N ASP A 186 25.52 43.38 -6.34
CA ASP A 186 25.73 44.83 -6.21
C ASP A 186 25.83 45.51 -7.58
N GLU A 187 26.42 44.86 -8.60
CA GLU A 187 26.50 45.39 -9.96
C GLU A 187 25.14 45.42 -10.66
N LEU A 188 24.29 44.41 -10.49
CA LEU A 188 22.89 44.40 -10.96
C LEU A 188 22.05 45.46 -10.26
N SER A 189 22.21 45.61 -8.94
CA SER A 189 21.55 46.64 -8.15
C SER A 189 21.95 48.04 -8.59
N GLN A 190 23.25 48.27 -8.83
CA GLN A 190 23.75 49.52 -9.37
C GLN A 190 23.32 49.76 -10.83
N ARG A 191 23.26 48.72 -11.67
CA ARG A 191 22.74 48.84 -13.05
C ARG A 191 21.26 49.20 -13.05
N LEU A 192 20.46 48.56 -12.19
CA LEU A 192 19.04 48.88 -12.03
C LEU A 192 18.83 50.27 -11.42
N ALA A 193 19.67 50.68 -10.46
CA ALA A 193 19.66 52.03 -9.92
C ALA A 193 20.03 53.06 -10.99
N ARG A 194 21.08 52.83 -11.77
CA ARG A 194 21.49 53.70 -12.90
C ARG A 194 20.45 53.73 -14.01
N LEU A 195 19.76 52.62 -14.29
CA LEU A 195 18.65 52.58 -15.25
C LEU A 195 17.43 53.38 -14.73
N ARG A 196 17.18 53.35 -13.43
CA ARG A 196 16.14 54.14 -12.75
C ARG A 196 16.53 55.63 -12.67
N ASP A 197 17.81 55.94 -12.52
CA ASP A 197 18.39 57.30 -12.50
C ASP A 197 18.72 57.83 -13.91
N GLN A 198 18.64 56.98 -14.95
CA GLN A 198 18.57 57.34 -16.38
C GLN A 198 17.13 57.50 -16.87
N LEU A 199 16.15 57.21 -16.01
CA LEU A 199 14.75 57.58 -16.19
C LEU A 199 14.29 58.79 -15.33
N PRO A 200 15.03 59.91 -15.17
CA PRO A 200 14.46 61.16 -14.75
C PRO A 200 14.10 61.97 -16.00
N GLY A 201 12.86 61.80 -16.44
CA GLY A 201 12.18 62.80 -17.26
C GLY A 201 11.77 62.36 -18.66
N GLU A 202 10.63 61.68 -18.73
CA GLU A 202 9.60 62.10 -19.69
C GLU A 202 8.23 61.98 -19.02
N ASN A 203 7.46 63.06 -19.08
CA ASN A 203 6.08 63.25 -18.56
C ASN A 203 5.88 63.64 -17.09
N ARG A 204 6.59 64.67 -16.62
CA ARG A 204 6.00 65.60 -15.63
C ARG A 204 6.26 67.06 -15.96
N GLN A 205 5.81 67.49 -17.13
CA GLN A 205 5.52 68.90 -17.42
C GLN A 205 4.30 68.98 -18.35
N ARG A 206 3.08 68.98 -17.77
CA ARG A 206 1.89 69.71 -18.25
C ARG A 206 0.80 69.72 -17.18
N GLN A 207 1.07 70.42 -16.07
CA GLN A 207 0.12 71.06 -15.17
C GLN A 207 1.05 71.99 -14.38
N PHE A 208 1.11 73.29 -14.63
CA PHE A 208 0.15 74.29 -14.17
C PHE A 208 0.32 75.61 -14.93
N GLY A 209 -0.78 76.35 -15.05
CA GLY A 209 -0.86 77.73 -15.57
C GLY A 209 -1.79 77.77 -16.78
N GLY A 210 -2.95 78.41 -16.76
CA GLY A 210 -3.57 79.35 -15.85
C GLY A 210 -4.83 79.84 -16.57
N LEU A 211 -5.81 80.28 -15.81
CA LEU A 211 -7.04 80.92 -16.28
C LEU A 211 -6.78 81.96 -17.38
N HIS A 212 -7.74 82.09 -18.32
CA HIS A 212 -8.34 83.33 -18.89
C HIS A 212 -8.91 83.01 -20.30
N THR A 213 -10.21 82.79 -20.44
CA THR A 213 -11.25 83.77 -20.84
C THR A 213 -11.05 84.42 -22.22
N HIS A 214 -12.09 84.27 -23.07
CA HIS A 214 -12.49 85.16 -24.19
C HIS A 214 -11.56 85.18 -25.43
N ARG A 215 -12.02 85.13 -26.70
CA ARG A 215 -13.24 85.62 -27.39
C ARG A 215 -13.13 85.20 -28.91
N PRO A 216 -13.81 85.86 -29.88
CA PRO A 216 -15.17 85.73 -30.43
C PRO A 216 -15.27 84.92 -31.75
N GLY A 217 -16.50 84.67 -32.21
CA GLY A 217 -16.81 83.94 -33.44
C GLY A 217 -16.82 84.72 -34.76
N MET A 218 -17.27 84.00 -35.78
CA MET A 218 -18.05 84.38 -36.97
C MET A 218 -18.77 83.12 -37.43
#